data_AF-S6GHY6-F1
#
_entry.id   AF-S6GHY6-F1
#
_cell.length_a   1.000
_cell.length_b   1.000
_cell.length_c   1.000
_cell.angle_alpha   90.00
_cell.angle_beta   90.00
_cell.angle_gamma   90.00
#
_symmetry.space_group_name_H-M   'P 1'
#
loop_
_entity.id
_entity.type
_entity.pdbx_description
1 polymer ?
#
loop_
_entity_poly.entity_id
_entity_poly.type
_entity_poly.pdbx_seq_one_letter_code
_entity_poly.pdbx_strand_id
1 'polypeptide(L)'
;MPVEDMPYDENGDTVDIVLNPLGVPSRMNVGQILETHMGAAAKGLGRKINAMLEVAREKAETVKEVRGFLEQVYNSDLDGWTTSKNEDLDSFSDDELLELAKNLRGGVPLATPAFDGAKEAEVKALLRLADMDDSGQVTLYNGRTGDKFSRPVTVGYMYMLKLNHLVDDKMHARSTGSYSLVTQQPLGGKAQFGGQRFGEMEVWALEAYGAAYTLQEMLTVKSDDVNGRTKMYKNIVDGDHKMEPGMPESFNVLVKEVRSLGIDIELESE
;
A
#
# COMPACT_ATOMS: atom_id res chain seq x y z
N MET A 1 -6.93 -9.53 -7.46
CA MET A 1 -7.89 -10.60 -7.15
C MET A 1 -9.10 -10.37 -8.03
N PRO A 2 -9.62 -11.39 -8.72
CA PRO A 2 -10.93 -11.31 -9.34
C PRO A 2 -12.01 -11.01 -8.29
N VAL A 3 -13.12 -10.39 -8.69
CA VAL A 3 -14.19 -9.95 -7.76
C VAL A 3 -14.89 -11.16 -7.14
N GLU A 4 -15.06 -12.23 -7.91
CA GLU A 4 -15.66 -13.50 -7.49
C GLU A 4 -14.89 -14.22 -6.38
N ASP A 5 -13.59 -13.94 -6.24
CA ASP A 5 -12.76 -14.53 -5.18
C ASP A 5 -12.81 -13.72 -3.87
N MET A 6 -13.35 -12.50 -3.90
CA MET A 6 -13.35 -11.60 -2.74
C MET A 6 -14.42 -12.04 -1.71
N PRO A 7 -14.14 -11.87 -0.40
CA PRO A 7 -15.18 -12.01 0.61
C PRO A 7 -16.38 -11.11 0.33
N TYR A 8 -17.58 -11.62 0.59
CA TYR A 8 -18.82 -10.89 0.42
C TYR A 8 -19.74 -11.00 1.65
N ASP A 9 -20.64 -10.05 1.82
CA ASP A 9 -21.60 -10.00 2.92
C ASP A 9 -22.89 -10.79 2.63
N GLU A 10 -23.88 -10.74 3.53
CA GLU A 10 -25.17 -11.42 3.34
C GLU A 10 -26.00 -10.85 2.17
N ASN A 11 -25.68 -9.64 1.70
CA ASN A 11 -26.33 -8.99 0.57
C ASN A 11 -25.64 -9.30 -0.77
N GLY A 12 -24.49 -9.98 -0.74
CA GLY A 12 -23.66 -10.24 -1.93
C GLY A 12 -22.69 -9.11 -2.27
N ASP A 13 -22.57 -8.08 -1.43
CA ASP A 13 -21.62 -7.00 -1.64
C ASP A 13 -20.20 -7.50 -1.33
N THR A 14 -19.31 -7.44 -2.33
CA THR A 14 -17.91 -7.84 -2.18
C THR A 14 -17.07 -6.73 -1.55
N VAL A 15 -16.06 -7.10 -0.77
CA VAL A 15 -15.07 -6.15 -0.24
C VAL A 15 -14.05 -5.74 -1.30
N ASP A 16 -13.58 -4.48 -1.25
CA ASP A 16 -12.58 -3.97 -2.20
C ASP A 16 -11.14 -4.28 -1.78
N ILE A 17 -10.84 -4.18 -0.47
CA ILE A 17 -9.49 -4.32 0.09
C ILE A 17 -9.57 -5.15 1.36
N VAL A 18 -8.66 -6.13 1.50
CA VAL A 18 -8.50 -6.93 2.72
C VAL A 18 -7.22 -6.52 3.41
N LEU A 19 -7.33 -6.06 4.67
CA LEU A 19 -6.19 -5.67 5.51
C LEU A 19 -5.90 -6.72 6.57
N ASN A 20 -4.62 -6.87 6.92
CA ASN A 20 -4.20 -7.81 7.96
C ASN A 20 -4.43 -7.20 9.37
N PRO A 21 -5.25 -7.81 10.23
CA PRO A 21 -5.54 -7.29 11.56
C PRO A 21 -4.33 -7.27 12.49
N LEU A 22 -3.30 -8.11 12.25
CA LEU A 22 -2.11 -8.20 13.10
C LEU A 22 -1.27 -6.91 13.11
N GLY A 23 -1.45 -6.06 12.09
CA GLY A 23 -0.77 -4.77 12.00
C GLY A 23 -1.26 -3.74 13.02
N VAL A 24 -2.50 -3.88 13.52
CA VAL A 24 -3.09 -2.88 14.41
C VAL A 24 -2.55 -2.97 15.84
N PRO A 25 -2.55 -4.16 16.50
CA PRO A 25 -2.05 -4.26 17.89
C PRO A 25 -0.56 -3.93 18.00
N SER A 26 0.24 -4.36 17.01
CA SER A 26 1.70 -4.16 17.03
C SER A 26 2.11 -2.70 16.85
N ARG A 27 1.30 -1.88 16.17
CA ARG A 27 1.59 -0.47 15.89
C ARG A 27 0.78 0.50 16.75
N MET A 28 -0.14 -0.01 17.59
CA MET A 28 -1.01 0.78 18.47
C MET A 28 -1.82 1.88 17.76
N ASN A 29 -2.11 1.72 16.47
CA ASN A 29 -2.84 2.70 15.65
C ASN A 29 -4.34 2.34 15.57
N VAL A 30 -5.02 2.39 16.72
CA VAL A 30 -6.44 2.03 16.87
C VAL A 30 -7.38 2.96 16.09
N GLY A 31 -6.94 4.20 15.79
CA GLY A 31 -7.73 5.17 15.03
C GLY A 31 -8.22 4.67 13.67
N GLN A 32 -7.47 3.78 13.00
CA GLN A 32 -7.91 3.19 11.73
C GLN A 32 -9.17 2.31 11.89
N ILE A 33 -9.34 1.66 13.05
CA ILE A 33 -10.53 0.86 13.35
C ILE A 33 -11.73 1.78 13.59
N LEU A 34 -11.52 2.85 14.37
CA LEU A 34 -12.56 3.86 14.59
C LEU A 34 -13.01 4.52 13.29
N GLU A 35 -12.06 4.86 12.40
CA GLU A 35 -12.34 5.35 11.05
C GLU A 35 -13.16 4.33 10.26
N THR A 36 -12.78 3.04 10.31
CA THR A 36 -13.52 1.97 9.60
C THR A 36 -14.97 1.87 10.07
N HIS A 37 -15.21 1.89 11.38
CA HIS A 37 -16.57 1.86 11.95
C HIS A 37 -17.38 3.11 11.60
N MET A 38 -16.78 4.29 11.73
CA MET A 38 -17.43 5.56 11.40
C MET A 38 -17.72 5.65 9.89
N GLY A 39 -16.81 5.17 9.04
CA GLY A 39 -17.01 5.08 7.59
C GLY A 39 -18.10 4.08 7.21
N ALA A 40 -18.22 2.96 7.94
CA ALA A 40 -19.33 2.03 7.78
C ALA A 40 -20.67 2.70 8.09
N ALA A 41 -20.78 3.39 9.23
CA ALA A 41 -21.97 4.14 9.62
C ALA A 41 -22.32 5.22 8.57
N ALA A 42 -21.34 6.04 8.15
CA ALA A 42 -21.51 7.06 7.13
C ALA A 42 -22.07 6.49 5.82
N LYS A 43 -21.56 5.34 5.36
CA LYS A 43 -22.07 4.67 4.16
C LYS A 43 -23.48 4.13 4.37
N GLY A 44 -23.76 3.51 5.51
CA GLY A 44 -25.08 2.95 5.83
C GLY A 44 -26.17 4.03 5.87
N LEU A 45 -25.87 5.20 6.45
CA LEU A 45 -26.76 6.37 6.38
C LEU A 45 -27.02 6.81 4.93
N GLY A 46 -25.99 6.86 4.09
CA GLY A 46 -26.12 7.15 2.66
C GLY A 46 -26.97 6.13 1.92
N ARG A 47 -26.84 4.83 2.23
CA ARG A 47 -27.68 3.76 1.68
C ARG A 47 -29.16 3.95 2.06
N LYS A 48 -29.45 4.35 3.29
CA LYS A 48 -30.83 4.66 3.73
C LYS A 48 -31.41 5.86 2.99
N ILE A 49 -30.63 6.93 2.83
CA ILE A 49 -31.04 8.09 2.02
C ILE A 49 -31.31 7.67 0.57
N ASN A 50 -30.42 6.86 -0.03
CA ASN A 50 -30.63 6.37 -1.39
C ASN A 50 -31.90 5.54 -1.53
N ALA A 51 -32.16 4.64 -0.57
CA ALA A 51 -33.38 3.84 -0.55
C ALA A 51 -34.64 4.73 -0.46
N MET A 52 -34.64 5.77 0.40
CA MET A 52 -35.75 6.73 0.51
C MET A 52 -36.00 7.50 -0.79
N LEU A 53 -34.94 7.81 -1.55
CA LEU A 53 -35.05 8.52 -2.84
C LEU A 53 -35.53 7.62 -3.99
N GLU A 54 -35.27 6.31 -3.94
CA GLU A 54 -35.65 5.37 -5.00
C GLU A 54 -37.12 4.92 -4.93
N VAL A 55 -37.75 4.96 -3.75
CA VAL A 55 -39.17 4.62 -3.62
C VAL A 55 -40.02 5.68 -4.33
N ALA A 56 -40.73 5.27 -5.39
CA ALA A 56 -41.60 6.16 -6.16
C ALA A 56 -42.83 6.58 -5.32
N ARG A 57 -42.71 7.73 -4.66
CA ARG A 57 -43.76 8.39 -3.84
C ARG A 57 -44.04 9.80 -4.35
N GLU A 58 -45.08 10.43 -3.81
CA GLU A 58 -45.29 11.85 -4.04
C GLU A 58 -44.10 12.66 -3.51
N LYS A 59 -43.64 13.65 -4.29
CA LYS A 59 -42.46 14.47 -3.95
C LYS A 59 -42.54 15.04 -2.53
N ALA A 60 -43.73 15.47 -2.10
CA ALA A 60 -43.95 16.04 -0.78
C ALA A 60 -43.72 15.02 0.36
N GLU A 61 -44.10 13.75 0.16
CA GLU A 61 -43.88 12.70 1.16
C GLU A 61 -42.40 12.32 1.27
N THR A 62 -41.71 12.18 0.12
CA THR A 62 -40.26 11.91 0.09
C THR A 62 -39.48 13.02 0.78
N VAL A 63 -39.81 14.28 0.51
CA VAL A 63 -39.15 15.43 1.17
C VAL A 63 -39.35 15.38 2.68
N LYS A 64 -40.57 15.10 3.16
CA LYS A 64 -40.86 15.02 4.59
C LYS A 64 -40.09 13.91 5.29
N GLU A 65 -40.03 12.73 4.68
CA GLU A 65 -39.30 11.57 5.21
C GLU A 65 -37.79 11.81 5.25
N VAL A 66 -37.22 12.30 4.14
CA VAL A 66 -35.80 12.64 4.03
C VAL A 66 -35.45 13.75 5.04
N ARG A 67 -36.28 14.79 5.16
CA ARG A 67 -36.10 15.86 6.17
C ARG A 67 -36.06 15.29 7.58
N GLY A 68 -37.05 14.46 7.93
CA GLY A 68 -37.09 13.83 9.25
C GLY A 68 -35.89 12.93 9.54
N PHE A 69 -35.38 12.24 8.52
CA PHE A 69 -34.16 11.42 8.67
C PHE A 69 -32.90 12.27 8.79
N LEU A 70 -32.75 13.32 7.96
CA LEU A 70 -31.59 14.22 8.06
C LEU A 70 -31.57 14.97 9.39
N GLU A 71 -32.73 15.33 9.94
CA GLU A 71 -32.85 15.90 11.28
C GLU A 71 -32.29 14.94 12.34
N GLN A 72 -32.61 13.64 12.23
CA GLN A 72 -32.04 12.62 13.11
C GLN A 72 -30.54 12.43 12.89
N VAL A 73 -30.02 12.63 11.68
CA VAL A 73 -28.60 12.48 11.39
C VAL A 73 -27.78 13.66 11.92
N TYR A 74 -28.24 14.89 11.72
CA TYR A 74 -27.46 16.10 12.01
C TYR A 74 -27.75 16.71 13.39
N ASN A 75 -28.99 16.62 13.87
CA ASN A 75 -29.47 17.38 15.02
C ASN A 75 -29.93 16.50 16.20
N SER A 76 -29.72 15.18 16.13
CA SER A 76 -30.08 14.30 17.25
C SER A 76 -29.03 14.30 18.35
N ASP A 77 -29.50 14.19 19.59
CA ASP A 77 -28.65 13.85 20.73
C ASP A 77 -28.30 12.36 20.64
N LEU A 78 -27.06 12.07 20.28
CA LEU A 78 -26.55 10.71 20.17
C LEU A 78 -25.99 10.27 21.53
N ASP A 79 -26.80 9.51 22.27
CA ASP A 79 -26.39 8.85 23.53
C ASP A 79 -25.87 9.83 24.62
N GLY A 80 -26.55 10.97 24.77
CA GLY A 80 -26.24 11.99 25.77
C GLY A 80 -25.20 13.02 25.33
N TRP A 81 -24.80 12.99 24.07
CA TRP A 81 -23.93 13.98 23.44
C TRP A 81 -24.68 14.72 22.35
N THR A 82 -24.78 16.04 22.51
CA THR A 82 -25.35 16.92 21.50
C THR A 82 -24.32 17.14 20.41
N THR A 83 -24.74 17.00 19.16
CA THR A 83 -23.90 17.34 18.01
C THR A 83 -23.36 18.76 18.17
N SER A 84 -22.06 18.93 17.92
CA SER A 84 -21.39 20.23 18.13
C SER A 84 -21.94 21.35 17.25
N LYS A 85 -22.65 20.98 16.18
CA LYS A 85 -23.27 21.89 15.23
C LYS A 85 -24.66 21.38 14.85
N ASN A 86 -25.68 22.15 15.20
CA ASN A 86 -27.03 21.96 14.69
C ASN A 86 -27.15 22.66 13.33
N GLU A 87 -27.69 21.96 12.35
CA GLU A 87 -27.97 22.49 11.02
C GLU A 87 -29.44 22.91 10.93
N ASP A 88 -29.71 24.12 10.43
CA ASP A 88 -31.07 24.61 10.22
C ASP A 88 -31.64 24.06 8.90
N LEU A 89 -32.18 22.85 8.95
CA LEU A 89 -32.77 22.21 7.77
C LEU A 89 -34.07 22.90 7.34
N ASP A 90 -34.81 23.55 8.25
CA ASP A 90 -36.08 24.24 7.95
C ASP A 90 -35.90 25.45 7.04
N SER A 91 -34.70 26.04 7.01
CA SER A 91 -34.35 27.09 6.05
C SER A 91 -34.28 26.63 4.59
N PHE A 92 -34.15 25.33 4.33
CA PHE A 92 -33.98 24.77 2.98
C PHE A 92 -35.31 24.60 2.26
N SER A 93 -35.34 25.01 0.99
CA SER A 93 -36.44 24.67 0.08
C SER A 93 -36.47 23.17 -0.25
N ASP A 94 -37.63 22.68 -0.70
CA ASP A 94 -37.81 21.27 -1.06
C ASP A 94 -36.85 20.81 -2.17
N ASP A 95 -36.52 21.70 -3.11
CA ASP A 95 -35.60 21.39 -4.21
C ASP A 95 -34.14 21.31 -3.72
N GLU A 96 -33.72 22.22 -2.85
CA GLU A 96 -32.38 22.21 -2.23
C GLU A 96 -32.19 20.97 -1.34
N LEU A 97 -33.22 20.58 -0.58
CA LEU A 97 -33.17 19.40 0.27
C LEU A 97 -33.01 18.11 -0.56
N LEU A 98 -33.72 18.01 -1.69
CA LEU A 98 -33.58 16.87 -2.60
C LEU A 98 -32.22 16.84 -3.28
N GLU A 99 -31.65 17.99 -3.61
CA GLU A 99 -30.29 18.08 -4.14
C GLU A 99 -29.26 17.63 -3.10
N LEU A 100 -29.37 18.10 -1.86
CA LEU A 100 -28.54 17.66 -0.75
C LEU A 100 -28.63 16.13 -0.57
N ALA A 101 -29.85 15.58 -0.52
CA ALA A 101 -30.05 14.14 -0.37
C ALA A 101 -29.42 13.32 -1.51
N LYS A 102 -29.52 13.81 -2.76
CA LYS A 102 -28.85 13.19 -3.91
C LYS A 102 -27.32 13.17 -3.76
N ASN A 103 -26.73 14.21 -3.19
CA ASN A 103 -25.29 14.27 -2.91
C ASN A 103 -24.89 13.28 -1.80
N LEU A 104 -25.75 13.09 -0.80
CA LEU A 104 -25.50 12.21 0.36
C LEU A 104 -25.75 10.72 0.09
N ARG A 105 -26.32 10.35 -1.06
CA ARG A 105 -26.58 8.93 -1.45
C ARG A 105 -25.33 8.04 -1.37
N GLY A 106 -24.16 8.63 -1.60
CA GLY A 106 -22.88 7.92 -1.61
C GLY A 106 -22.34 7.62 -0.21
N GLY A 107 -22.89 8.25 0.82
CA GLY A 107 -22.41 8.25 2.20
C GLY A 107 -22.48 9.66 2.77
N VAL A 108 -22.88 9.78 4.04
CA VAL A 108 -22.93 11.08 4.73
C VAL A 108 -21.52 11.50 5.14
N PRO A 109 -20.97 12.63 4.68
CA PRO A 109 -19.67 13.10 5.12
C PRO A 109 -19.70 13.44 6.61
N LEU A 110 -18.77 12.85 7.38
CA LEU A 110 -18.62 13.09 8.81
C LEU A 110 -17.32 13.85 9.06
N ALA A 111 -17.34 14.74 10.05
CA ALA A 111 -16.18 15.48 10.50
C ALA A 111 -15.82 15.10 11.93
N THR A 112 -14.57 14.71 12.15
CA THR A 112 -14.02 14.45 13.49
C THR A 112 -12.78 15.33 13.69
N PRO A 113 -12.90 16.47 14.40
CA PRO A 113 -11.77 17.33 14.69
C PRO A 113 -10.63 16.61 15.43
N ALA A 114 -9.42 17.11 15.28
CA ALA A 114 -8.29 16.62 16.07
C ALA A 114 -8.52 16.93 17.56
N PHE A 115 -8.38 15.92 18.42
CA PHE A 115 -8.56 15.98 19.88
C PHE A 115 -9.97 16.28 20.40
N ASP A 116 -10.89 16.73 19.55
CA ASP A 116 -12.32 16.90 19.85
C ASP A 116 -13.18 16.08 18.88
N GLY A 117 -12.78 14.83 18.72
CA GLY A 117 -13.38 13.90 17.78
C GLY A 117 -14.53 13.08 18.36
N ALA A 118 -15.21 12.38 17.46
CA ALA A 118 -16.35 11.52 17.78
C ALA A 118 -15.97 10.44 18.81
N LYS A 119 -16.82 10.24 19.81
CA LYS A 119 -16.68 9.22 20.86
C LYS A 119 -17.25 7.89 20.39
N GLU A 120 -16.81 6.81 21.04
CA GLU A 120 -17.28 5.45 20.72
C GLU A 120 -18.81 5.32 20.83
N ALA A 121 -19.43 5.95 21.83
CA ALA A 121 -20.87 5.95 22.02
C ALA A 121 -21.62 6.58 20.84
N GLU A 122 -21.11 7.70 20.32
CA GLU A 122 -21.67 8.39 19.15
C GLU A 122 -21.53 7.53 17.89
N VAL A 123 -20.38 6.89 17.68
CA VAL A 123 -20.16 5.98 16.55
C VAL A 123 -21.12 4.79 16.60
N LYS A 124 -21.36 4.20 17.78
CA LYS A 124 -22.36 3.14 17.95
C LYS A 124 -23.77 3.63 17.68
N ALA A 125 -24.13 4.82 18.15
CA ALA A 125 -25.44 5.40 17.88
C ALA A 125 -25.66 5.64 16.37
N LEU A 126 -24.63 6.10 15.65
CA LEU A 126 -24.65 6.22 14.19
C LEU A 126 -24.78 4.87 13.49
N LEU A 127 -24.10 3.82 13.97
CA LEU A 127 -24.25 2.46 13.43
C LEU A 127 -25.69 1.96 13.60
N ARG A 128 -26.33 2.18 14.76
CA ARG A 128 -27.76 1.85 14.96
C ARG A 128 -28.67 2.62 14.02
N LEU A 129 -28.41 3.91 13.83
CA LEU A 129 -29.21 4.73 12.91
C LEU A 129 -29.09 4.23 11.45
N ALA A 130 -27.95 3.63 11.12
CA ALA A 130 -27.67 2.98 9.84
C ALA A 130 -28.16 1.52 9.74
N ASP A 131 -28.89 1.01 10.74
CA ASP A 131 -29.35 -0.39 10.86
C ASP A 131 -28.19 -1.42 10.84
N MET A 132 -27.04 -1.04 11.43
CA MET A 132 -25.85 -1.88 11.56
C MET A 132 -25.62 -2.29 13.02
N ASP A 133 -24.89 -3.39 13.23
CA ASP A 133 -24.54 -3.86 14.57
C ASP A 133 -23.55 -2.92 15.28
N ASP A 134 -23.74 -2.72 16.59
CA ASP A 134 -22.89 -1.87 17.44
C ASP A 134 -21.41 -2.29 17.43
N SER A 135 -21.09 -3.54 17.09
CA SER A 135 -19.70 -4.01 16.97
C SER A 135 -19.00 -3.53 15.70
N GLY A 136 -19.75 -3.07 14.68
CA GLY A 136 -19.21 -2.77 13.35
C GLY A 136 -18.69 -4.01 12.61
N GLN A 137 -19.06 -5.21 13.07
CA GLN A 137 -18.67 -6.48 12.46
C GLN A 137 -19.83 -7.11 11.72
N VAL A 138 -19.53 -7.74 10.59
CA VAL A 138 -20.52 -8.42 9.76
C VAL A 138 -20.12 -9.87 9.52
N THR A 139 -21.11 -10.71 9.24
CA THR A 139 -20.86 -12.04 8.70
C THR A 139 -20.35 -11.89 7.27
N LEU A 140 -19.21 -12.49 6.97
CA LEU A 140 -18.71 -12.62 5.61
C LEU A 140 -18.77 -14.09 5.15
N TYR A 141 -18.74 -14.26 3.84
CA TYR A 141 -18.64 -15.54 3.14
C TYR A 141 -17.39 -15.54 2.25
N ASN A 142 -16.78 -16.71 2.09
CA ASN A 142 -15.64 -16.90 1.22
C ASN A 142 -16.09 -16.90 -0.25
N GLY A 143 -15.58 -15.99 -1.08
CA GLY A 143 -15.91 -15.92 -2.51
C GLY A 143 -15.62 -17.22 -3.28
N ARG A 144 -14.59 -17.97 -2.86
CA ARG A 144 -14.19 -19.21 -3.54
C ARG A 144 -15.02 -20.44 -3.21
N THR A 145 -15.38 -20.60 -1.93
CA THR A 145 -16.08 -21.81 -1.45
C THR A 145 -17.55 -21.57 -1.15
N GLY A 146 -17.95 -20.32 -0.92
CA GLY A 146 -19.27 -19.95 -0.42
C GLY A 146 -19.46 -20.16 1.09
N ASP A 147 -18.45 -20.70 1.78
CA ASP A 147 -18.57 -20.98 3.22
C ASP A 147 -18.57 -19.70 4.04
N LYS A 148 -19.39 -19.67 5.09
CA LYS A 148 -19.40 -18.61 6.10
C LYS A 148 -18.10 -18.61 6.90
N PHE A 149 -17.52 -17.42 7.12
CA PHE A 149 -16.39 -17.30 8.05
C PHE A 149 -16.82 -17.64 9.48
N SER A 150 -15.92 -18.31 10.22
CA SER A 150 -16.21 -18.80 11.57
C SER A 150 -16.48 -17.70 12.61
N ARG A 151 -15.97 -16.48 12.36
CA ARG A 151 -16.13 -15.32 13.25
C ARG A 151 -16.54 -14.10 12.41
N PRO A 152 -17.35 -13.19 12.98
CA PRO A 152 -17.67 -11.93 12.32
C PRO A 152 -16.40 -11.10 12.14
N VAL A 153 -16.36 -10.32 11.07
CA VAL A 153 -15.20 -9.54 10.65
C VAL A 153 -15.59 -8.07 10.58
N THR A 154 -14.71 -7.18 11.05
CA THR A 154 -14.91 -5.73 10.90
C THR A 154 -14.82 -5.36 9.43
N VAL A 155 -15.89 -4.75 8.91
CA VAL A 155 -15.97 -4.25 7.53
C VAL A 155 -16.45 -2.81 7.59
N GLY A 156 -15.85 -1.95 6.77
CA GLY A 156 -16.22 -0.55 6.69
C GLY A 156 -15.39 0.18 5.65
N TYR A 157 -15.46 1.51 5.71
CA TYR A 157 -14.81 2.37 4.73
C TYR A 157 -13.65 3.10 5.40
N MET A 158 -12.44 2.86 4.89
CA MET A 158 -11.21 3.53 5.30
C MET A 158 -10.69 4.36 4.14
N TYR A 159 -10.26 5.59 4.40
CA TYR A 159 -9.76 6.47 3.36
C TYR A 159 -8.31 6.11 3.00
N MET A 160 -8.12 5.55 1.80
CA MET A 160 -6.83 5.05 1.34
C MET A 160 -6.15 6.02 0.36
N LEU A 161 -4.84 6.21 0.52
CA LEU A 161 -4.02 7.04 -0.37
C LEU A 161 -3.06 6.18 -1.19
N LYS A 162 -2.93 6.51 -2.48
CA LYS A 162 -1.87 5.98 -3.35
C LYS A 162 -0.62 6.86 -3.24
N LEU A 163 0.43 6.35 -2.62
CA LEU A 163 1.72 7.05 -2.51
C LEU A 163 2.47 7.07 -3.86
N ASN A 164 3.36 8.04 -4.04
CA ASN A 164 4.15 8.21 -5.26
C ASN A 164 5.23 7.12 -5.50
N HIS A 165 5.28 6.10 -4.65
CA HIS A 165 6.26 5.02 -4.71
C HIS A 165 5.79 3.88 -5.61
N LEU A 166 5.78 4.11 -6.92
CA LEU A 166 5.33 3.13 -7.91
C LEU A 166 6.40 2.06 -8.16
N VAL A 167 5.96 0.82 -8.39
CA VAL A 167 6.86 -0.30 -8.68
C VAL A 167 7.56 -0.12 -10.01
N ASP A 168 6.89 0.42 -11.02
CA ASP A 168 7.45 0.65 -12.36
C ASP A 168 8.67 1.59 -12.31
N ASP A 169 8.62 2.59 -11.43
CA ASP A 169 9.73 3.51 -11.20
C ASP A 169 10.90 2.85 -10.47
N LYS A 170 10.63 1.83 -9.64
CA LYS A 170 11.63 1.11 -8.85
C LYS A 170 12.22 -0.11 -9.56
N MET A 171 11.53 -0.69 -10.54
CA MET A 171 12.03 -1.83 -11.29
C MET A 171 13.26 -1.41 -12.08
N HIS A 172 14.37 -2.12 -11.87
CA HIS A 172 15.63 -1.91 -12.57
C HIS A 172 16.38 -3.23 -12.68
N ALA A 173 16.77 -3.58 -13.90
CA ALA A 173 17.53 -4.79 -14.20
C ALA A 173 18.62 -4.46 -15.22
N ARG A 174 19.76 -5.13 -15.08
CA ARG A 174 20.93 -4.95 -15.95
C ARG A 174 21.55 -6.31 -16.23
N SER A 175 21.84 -6.58 -17.50
CA SER A 175 22.73 -7.67 -17.92
C SER A 175 24.15 -7.14 -18.16
N THR A 176 24.35 -6.40 -19.26
CA THR A 176 25.57 -5.68 -19.62
C THR A 176 25.25 -4.21 -19.88
N GLY A 177 26.23 -3.31 -19.84
CA GLY A 177 25.99 -1.88 -20.05
C GLY A 177 27.27 -1.06 -19.98
N SER A 178 27.14 0.23 -19.74
CA SER A 178 28.29 1.15 -19.64
C SER A 178 29.11 0.91 -18.36
N TYR A 179 30.41 1.24 -18.45
CA TYR A 179 31.39 1.10 -17.38
C TYR A 179 32.10 2.42 -17.12
N SER A 180 32.59 2.60 -15.90
CA SER A 180 33.42 3.73 -15.48
C SER A 180 34.74 3.75 -16.24
N LEU A 181 35.21 4.93 -16.65
CA LEU A 181 36.48 5.08 -17.36
C LEU A 181 37.69 4.73 -16.47
N VAL A 182 37.62 5.08 -15.18
CA VAL A 182 38.74 4.94 -14.25
C VAL A 182 38.76 3.55 -13.64
N THR A 183 37.68 3.17 -12.96
CA THR A 183 37.61 1.92 -12.19
C THR A 183 37.18 0.72 -13.02
N GLN A 184 36.74 0.92 -14.26
CA GLN A 184 36.17 -0.12 -15.13
C GLN A 184 34.97 -0.87 -14.54
N GLN A 185 34.39 -0.39 -13.43
CA GLN A 185 33.20 -0.97 -12.82
C GLN A 185 31.92 -0.56 -13.55
N PRO A 186 30.83 -1.36 -13.47
CA PRO A 186 29.50 -0.94 -13.87
C PRO A 186 29.13 0.44 -13.32
N LEU A 187 28.58 1.33 -14.16
CA LEU A 187 28.08 2.62 -13.67
C LEU A 187 26.97 2.42 -12.61
N GLY A 188 26.72 3.43 -11.79
CA GLY A 188 25.65 3.41 -10.78
C GLY A 188 24.35 4.04 -11.27
N GLY A 189 23.22 3.57 -10.73
CA GLY A 189 21.91 4.21 -10.88
C GLY A 189 21.12 3.82 -12.14
N LYS A 190 19.78 3.86 -12.04
CA LYS A 190 18.84 3.48 -13.11
C LYS A 190 19.06 4.30 -14.39
N ALA A 191 19.32 5.61 -14.26
CA ALA A 191 19.50 6.53 -15.39
C ALA A 191 20.68 6.15 -16.31
N GLN A 192 21.71 5.50 -15.77
CA GLN A 192 22.89 5.05 -16.51
C GLN A 192 22.88 3.55 -16.79
N PHE A 193 21.71 2.91 -16.60
CA PHE A 193 21.57 1.46 -16.68
C PHE A 193 22.59 0.74 -15.78
N GLY A 194 22.72 1.25 -14.55
CA GLY A 194 23.79 0.92 -13.63
C GLY A 194 23.68 -0.47 -12.99
N GLY A 195 24.80 -1.00 -12.49
CA GLY A 195 24.81 -2.25 -11.72
C GLY A 195 24.37 -2.04 -10.28
N GLN A 196 23.94 -3.12 -9.62
CA GLN A 196 23.75 -3.14 -8.17
C GLN A 196 25.10 -3.13 -7.47
N ARG A 197 25.18 -2.40 -6.35
CA ARG A 197 26.36 -2.42 -5.50
C ARG A 197 26.36 -3.73 -4.71
N PHE A 198 27.41 -4.52 -4.91
CA PHE A 198 27.73 -5.67 -4.06
C PHE A 198 28.80 -5.23 -3.08
N GLY A 199 28.42 -5.02 -1.81
CA GLY A 199 29.27 -4.45 -0.78
C GLY A 199 29.94 -5.49 0.11
N GLU A 200 30.65 -4.99 1.10
CA GLU A 200 31.39 -5.80 2.07
C GLU A 200 30.50 -6.78 2.84
N MET A 201 29.30 -6.34 3.25
CA MET A 201 28.36 -7.21 3.98
C MET A 201 27.84 -8.35 3.10
N GLU A 202 27.62 -8.11 1.81
CA GLU A 202 27.21 -9.15 0.88
C GLU A 202 28.36 -10.13 0.57
N VAL A 203 29.61 -9.65 0.56
CA VAL A 203 30.81 -10.50 0.46
C VAL A 203 30.89 -11.45 1.65
N TRP A 204 30.78 -10.95 2.89
CA TRP A 204 30.80 -11.79 4.10
C TRP A 204 29.72 -12.87 4.08
N ALA A 205 28.54 -12.56 3.52
CA ALA A 205 27.50 -13.55 3.37
C ALA A 205 27.94 -14.72 2.49
N LEU A 206 28.57 -14.46 1.33
CA LEU A 206 29.07 -15.53 0.45
C LEU A 206 30.24 -16.31 1.07
N GLU A 207 31.12 -15.63 1.79
CA GLU A 207 32.23 -16.27 2.52
C GLU A 207 31.71 -17.25 3.59
N ALA A 208 30.68 -16.86 4.34
CA ALA A 208 30.07 -17.71 5.36
C ALA A 208 29.47 -19.01 4.79
N TYR A 209 28.99 -18.97 3.55
CA TYR A 209 28.50 -20.16 2.83
C TYR A 209 29.62 -20.98 2.15
N GLY A 210 30.86 -20.47 2.12
CA GLY A 210 31.94 -21.09 1.36
C GLY A 210 31.73 -21.02 -0.16
N ALA A 211 30.95 -20.05 -0.65
CA ALA A 211 30.60 -19.90 -2.07
C ALA A 211 31.72 -19.20 -2.86
N ALA A 212 32.92 -19.78 -2.85
CA ALA A 212 34.15 -19.17 -3.37
C ALA A 212 34.04 -18.80 -4.86
N TYR A 213 33.52 -19.68 -5.71
CA TYR A 213 33.35 -19.40 -7.15
C TYR A 213 32.34 -18.29 -7.42
N THR A 214 31.24 -18.24 -6.68
CA THR A 214 30.23 -17.18 -6.83
C THR A 214 30.82 -15.83 -6.41
N LEU A 215 31.57 -15.81 -5.31
CA LEU A 215 32.25 -14.60 -4.86
C LEU A 215 33.30 -14.14 -5.88
N GLN A 216 34.12 -15.07 -6.38
CA GLN A 216 35.12 -14.78 -7.40
C GLN A 216 34.45 -14.19 -8.66
N GLU A 217 33.33 -14.75 -9.11
CA GLU A 217 32.60 -14.25 -10.28
C GLU A 217 32.10 -12.81 -10.06
N MET A 218 31.52 -12.53 -8.89
CA MET A 218 31.02 -11.19 -8.52
C MET A 218 32.13 -10.14 -8.47
N LEU A 219 33.30 -10.50 -7.94
CA LEU A 219 34.43 -9.59 -7.78
C LEU A 219 35.28 -9.40 -9.04
N THR A 220 35.15 -10.28 -10.04
CA THR A 220 35.98 -10.25 -11.27
C THR A 220 35.13 -10.03 -12.52
N VAL A 221 34.70 -11.10 -13.18
CA VAL A 221 34.06 -11.12 -14.51
C VAL A 221 32.70 -10.43 -14.55
N LYS A 222 32.02 -10.22 -13.41
CA LYS A 222 30.79 -9.41 -13.33
C LYS A 222 31.04 -7.93 -13.01
N SER A 223 32.27 -7.56 -12.65
CA SER A 223 32.64 -6.21 -12.24
C SER A 223 33.67 -5.62 -13.21
N ASP A 224 34.95 -5.65 -12.85
CA ASP A 224 36.02 -4.83 -13.39
C ASP A 224 37.15 -5.63 -14.06
N ASP A 225 37.01 -6.95 -14.21
CA ASP A 225 37.87 -7.72 -15.14
C ASP A 225 37.43 -7.49 -16.59
N VAL A 226 38.11 -6.57 -17.28
CA VAL A 226 37.78 -6.14 -18.65
C VAL A 226 37.85 -7.29 -19.65
N ASN A 227 38.87 -8.14 -19.52
CA ASN A 227 39.09 -9.25 -20.44
C ASN A 227 38.17 -10.43 -20.11
N GLY A 228 38.07 -10.77 -18.81
CA GLY A 228 37.26 -11.86 -18.32
C GLY A 228 35.78 -11.68 -18.59
N ARG A 229 35.22 -10.47 -18.42
CA ARG A 229 33.79 -10.22 -18.72
C ARG A 229 33.44 -10.41 -20.19
N THR A 230 34.35 -10.02 -21.09
CA THR A 230 34.14 -10.16 -22.54
C THR A 230 34.19 -11.64 -22.96
N LYS A 231 35.11 -12.41 -22.38
CA LYS A 231 35.21 -13.86 -22.58
C LYS A 231 33.99 -14.58 -22.00
N MET A 232 33.61 -14.26 -20.78
CA MET A 232 32.46 -14.83 -20.10
C MET A 232 31.18 -14.62 -20.92
N TYR A 233 30.96 -13.42 -21.46
CA TYR A 233 29.82 -13.16 -22.32
C TYR A 233 29.79 -14.05 -23.58
N LYS A 234 30.95 -14.22 -24.25
CA LYS A 234 31.07 -15.12 -25.42
C LYS A 234 30.77 -16.56 -25.04
N ASN A 235 31.38 -17.06 -23.97
CA ASN A 235 31.17 -18.42 -23.47
C ASN A 235 29.67 -18.68 -23.21
N ILE A 236 28.98 -17.76 -22.52
CA ILE A 236 27.55 -17.88 -22.24
C ILE A 236 26.73 -17.98 -23.53
N VAL A 237 27.05 -17.19 -24.55
CA VAL A 237 26.37 -17.25 -25.86
C VAL A 237 26.65 -18.58 -26.58
N ASP A 238 27.85 -19.11 -26.45
CA ASP A 238 28.27 -20.39 -27.04
C ASP A 238 27.77 -21.62 -26.24
N GLY A 239 27.10 -21.40 -25.10
CA GLY A 239 26.60 -22.46 -24.22
C GLY A 239 27.65 -23.07 -23.29
N ASP A 240 28.83 -22.45 -23.19
CA ASP A 240 29.85 -22.79 -22.20
C ASP A 240 29.71 -21.87 -20.97
N HIS A 241 29.68 -22.46 -19.77
CA HIS A 241 29.50 -21.72 -18.52
C HIS A 241 30.80 -21.63 -17.70
N LYS A 242 31.95 -21.81 -18.35
CA LYS A 242 33.26 -21.68 -17.72
C LYS A 242 33.69 -20.23 -17.54
N MET A 243 34.26 -19.97 -16.38
CA MET A 243 34.86 -18.70 -15.98
C MET A 243 36.38 -18.76 -16.10
N GLU A 244 36.97 -17.74 -16.72
CA GLU A 244 38.41 -17.50 -16.74
C GLU A 244 38.69 -16.15 -16.04
N PRO A 245 38.90 -16.13 -14.71
CA PRO A 245 39.18 -14.89 -13.99
C PRO A 245 40.59 -14.39 -14.28
N GLY A 246 40.68 -13.10 -14.58
CA GLY A 246 41.91 -12.32 -14.54
C GLY A 246 42.04 -11.51 -13.26
N MET A 247 42.91 -10.51 -13.30
CA MET A 247 43.11 -9.56 -12.21
C MET A 247 42.11 -8.39 -12.31
N PRO A 248 41.40 -8.03 -11.23
CA PRO A 248 40.53 -6.85 -11.19
C PRO A 248 41.27 -5.55 -11.54
N GLU A 249 40.67 -4.69 -12.35
CA GLU A 249 41.27 -3.39 -12.64
C GLU A 249 41.36 -2.49 -11.41
N SER A 250 40.45 -2.61 -10.44
CA SER A 250 40.58 -1.90 -9.16
C SER A 250 41.88 -2.22 -8.41
N PHE A 251 42.34 -3.48 -8.47
CA PHE A 251 43.62 -3.88 -7.88
C PHE A 251 44.81 -3.31 -8.67
N ASN A 252 44.74 -3.30 -10.00
CA ASN A 252 45.75 -2.64 -10.84
C ASN A 252 45.87 -1.15 -10.53
N VAL A 253 44.73 -0.46 -10.42
CA VAL A 253 44.68 0.97 -10.06
C VAL A 253 45.35 1.20 -8.70
N LEU A 254 45.04 0.38 -7.69
CA LEU A 254 45.66 0.45 -6.37
C LEU A 254 47.20 0.31 -6.45
N VAL A 255 47.70 -0.69 -7.19
CA VAL A 255 49.15 -0.90 -7.36
C VAL A 255 49.82 0.33 -7.98
N LYS A 256 49.19 0.95 -8.99
CA LYS A 256 49.72 2.17 -9.62
C LYS A 256 49.67 3.39 -8.70
N GLU A 257 48.60 3.53 -7.92
CA GLU A 257 48.46 4.61 -6.94
C GLU A 257 49.53 4.52 -5.84
N VAL A 258 49.78 3.32 -5.30
CA VAL A 258 50.85 3.11 -4.31
C VAL A 258 52.22 3.42 -4.89
N ARG A 259 52.52 2.95 -6.11
CA ARG A 259 53.79 3.26 -6.81
C ARG A 259 53.99 4.75 -7.05
N SER A 260 52.91 5.51 -7.29
CA SER A 260 52.96 6.95 -7.49
C SER A 260 53.44 7.72 -6.24
N LEU A 261 53.31 7.13 -5.06
CA LEU A 261 53.81 7.68 -3.79
C LEU A 261 55.32 7.46 -3.61
N GLY A 262 55.98 6.77 -4.55
CA GLY A 262 57.39 6.36 -4.43
C GLY A 262 57.59 5.12 -3.57
N ILE A 263 56.53 4.35 -3.31
CA ILE A 263 56.60 3.07 -2.61
C ILE A 263 56.62 1.97 -3.66
N ASP A 264 57.66 1.13 -3.64
CA ASP A 264 57.74 -0.01 -4.54
C ASP A 264 56.87 -1.18 -4.05
N ILE A 265 56.04 -1.71 -4.94
CA ILE A 265 55.15 -2.84 -4.69
C ILE A 265 55.13 -3.70 -5.94
N GLU A 266 55.53 -4.95 -5.82
CA GLU A 266 55.60 -5.92 -6.92
C GLU A 266 54.86 -7.19 -6.54
N LEU A 267 54.41 -7.92 -7.56
CA LEU A 267 53.91 -9.28 -7.39
C LEU A 267 55.12 -10.19 -7.53
N GLU A 268 55.45 -10.95 -6.48
CA GLU A 268 56.46 -11.99 -6.59
C GLU A 268 55.99 -13.04 -7.60
N SER A 269 56.83 -13.37 -8.56
CA SER A 269 56.60 -14.50 -9.44
C SER A 269 56.77 -15.79 -8.65
N GLU A 270 55.86 -16.76 -8.85
CA GLU A 270 56.15 -18.16 -8.55
C GLU A 270 57.33 -18.70 -9.40
#